data_AF-A0A3D1QED1-F1
#
_entry.id   AF-A0A3D1QED1-F1
#
_cell.length_a   1.000
_cell.length_b   1.000
_cell.length_c   1.000
_cell.angle_alpha   90.00
_cell.angle_beta   90.00
_cell.angle_gamma   90.00
#
_symmetry.space_group_name_H-M   'P 1'
#
loop_
_entity.id
_entity.type
_entity.pdbx_description
1 polymer ?
#
loop_
_entity_poly.entity_id
_entity_poly.type
_entity_poly.pdbx_seq_one_letter_code
_entity_poly.pdbx_strand_id
1 'polypeptide(L)'
;MMECSQESLQIYLDGEMDAPARKRMEEHLSRCRSCRQEMARLQLLWLQLGQPGAVDLPLELPYIRQQIIHQSISSTKQARGYNYWDTQKLAWEPALLGASYLPGIGLLSELSQSTLHQIPRLISGTITFARRLISPRGDKKGGLR
;
A
#
# COMPACT_ATOMS: atom_id res chain seq x y z
N MET A 1 21.11 -18.90 -17.54
CA MET A 1 21.51 -18.57 -16.16
C MET A 1 21.98 -17.12 -16.23
N MET A 2 21.25 -16.16 -15.66
CA MET A 2 21.69 -14.76 -15.64
C MET A 2 22.81 -14.64 -14.59
N GLU A 3 23.89 -13.95 -14.94
CA GLU A 3 25.00 -13.66 -14.03
C GLU A 3 24.57 -12.56 -13.05
N CYS A 4 24.91 -12.69 -11.75
CA CYS A 4 24.74 -11.60 -10.78
C CYS A 4 25.86 -10.58 -11.03
N SER A 5 25.67 -9.71 -12.03
CA SER A 5 26.59 -8.60 -12.30
C SER A 5 25.91 -7.27 -12.02
N GLN A 6 26.66 -6.35 -11.40
CA GLN A 6 26.19 -5.01 -11.08
C GLN A 6 25.79 -4.24 -12.35
N GLU A 7 26.54 -4.42 -13.44
CA GLU A 7 26.24 -3.82 -14.74
C GLU A 7 24.83 -4.21 -15.23
N SER A 8 24.46 -5.49 -15.10
CA SER A 8 23.13 -5.94 -15.53
C SER A 8 22.00 -5.32 -14.70
N LEU A 9 22.24 -5.06 -13.40
CA LEU A 9 21.28 -4.36 -12.54
C LEU A 9 21.14 -2.88 -12.91
N GLN A 10 22.23 -2.24 -13.34
CA GLN A 10 22.21 -0.84 -13.80
C GLN A 10 21.45 -0.72 -15.13
N ILE A 11 21.77 -1.55 -16.13
CA ILE A 11 21.04 -1.58 -17.41
C ILE A 11 19.53 -1.84 -17.18
N TYR A 12 19.19 -2.69 -16.20
CA TYR A 12 17.81 -2.89 -15.78
C TYR A 12 17.18 -1.62 -15.18
N LEU A 13 17.89 -0.94 -14.27
CA LEU A 13 17.43 0.30 -13.63
C LEU A 13 17.17 1.41 -14.65
N ASP A 14 18.07 1.56 -15.61
CA ASP A 14 18.01 2.60 -16.65
C ASP A 14 16.94 2.29 -17.71
N GLY A 15 16.39 1.07 -17.72
CA GLY A 15 15.34 0.64 -18.64
C GLY A 15 15.85 0.28 -20.04
N GLU A 16 17.16 0.06 -20.18
CA GLU A 16 17.84 -0.22 -21.45
C GLU A 16 17.87 -1.71 -21.81
N MET A 17 17.28 -2.58 -20.99
CA MET A 17 17.18 -4.02 -21.28
C MET A 17 16.04 -4.34 -22.27
N ASP A 18 16.34 -5.20 -23.23
CA ASP A 18 15.32 -5.79 -24.11
C ASP A 18 14.26 -6.58 -23.31
N ALA A 19 13.03 -6.64 -23.82
CA ALA A 19 11.91 -7.35 -23.20
C ALA A 19 12.23 -8.81 -22.74
N PRO A 20 12.89 -9.68 -23.53
CA PRO A 20 13.25 -11.02 -23.06
C PRO A 20 14.33 -11.02 -21.98
N ALA A 21 15.27 -10.08 -22.03
CA ALA A 21 16.35 -9.96 -21.05
C ALA A 21 15.80 -9.42 -19.71
N ARG A 22 14.87 -8.46 -19.77
CA ARG A 22 14.14 -7.92 -18.63
C ARG A 22 13.37 -9.00 -17.86
N LYS A 23 12.62 -9.87 -18.54
CA LYS A 23 11.90 -10.97 -17.89
C LYS A 23 12.84 -11.92 -17.13
N ARG A 24 13.97 -12.26 -17.74
CA ARG A 24 15.00 -13.11 -17.09
C ARG A 24 15.61 -12.42 -15.86
N MET A 25 15.78 -11.09 -15.91
CA MET A 25 16.25 -10.31 -14.75
C MET A 25 15.21 -10.29 -13.63
N GLU A 26 13.93 -10.10 -13.96
CA GLU A 26 12.83 -10.15 -12.98
C GLU A 26 12.74 -11.53 -12.31
N GLU A 27 12.86 -12.61 -13.08
CA GLU A 27 12.97 -13.98 -12.55
C GLU A 27 14.20 -14.14 -11.64
N HIS A 28 15.36 -13.60 -12.04
CA HIS A 28 16.57 -13.64 -11.22
C HIS A 28 16.39 -12.90 -9.89
N LEU A 29 15.86 -11.68 -9.93
CA LEU A 29 15.56 -10.87 -8.74
C LEU A 29 14.54 -11.56 -7.82
N SER A 30 13.61 -12.36 -8.34
CA SER A 30 12.68 -13.12 -7.50
C SER A 30 13.38 -14.21 -6.67
N ARG A 31 14.52 -14.74 -7.11
CA ARG A 31 15.23 -15.86 -6.47
C ARG A 31 16.49 -15.42 -5.73
N CYS A 32 17.18 -14.38 -6.19
CA CYS A 32 18.49 -13.98 -5.68
C CYS A 32 18.38 -12.85 -4.63
N ARG A 33 18.75 -13.15 -3.37
CA ARG A 33 18.71 -12.15 -2.29
C ARG A 33 19.75 -11.04 -2.45
N SER A 34 20.98 -11.36 -2.86
CA SER A 34 22.06 -10.37 -2.99
C SER A 34 21.72 -9.34 -4.05
N CYS A 35 21.35 -9.80 -5.25
CA CYS A 35 20.98 -8.90 -6.35
C CYS A 35 19.73 -8.03 -6.00
N ARG A 36 18.78 -8.51 -5.17
CA ARG A 36 17.71 -7.63 -4.62
C ARG A 36 18.22 -6.53 -3.70
N GLN A 37 19.17 -6.85 -2.82
CA GLN A 37 19.74 -5.88 -1.90
C GLN A 37 20.54 -4.80 -2.64
N GLU A 38 21.30 -5.20 -3.65
CA GLU A 38 22.03 -4.29 -4.54
C GLU A 38 21.07 -3.40 -5.33
N MET A 39 20.01 -3.97 -5.89
CA MET A 39 18.96 -3.22 -6.59
C MET A 39 18.33 -2.14 -5.69
N ALA A 40 17.97 -2.50 -4.45
CA ALA A 40 17.43 -1.55 -3.48
C ALA A 40 18.44 -0.44 -3.13
N ARG A 41 19.73 -0.79 -2.99
CA ARG A 41 20.80 0.18 -2.76
C ARG A 41 20.95 1.17 -3.93
N LEU A 42 20.90 0.69 -5.17
CA LEU A 42 20.96 1.53 -6.36
C LEU A 42 19.75 2.47 -6.46
N GLN A 43 18.54 1.98 -6.17
CA GLN A 43 17.33 2.81 -6.14
C GLN A 43 17.38 3.92 -5.08
N LEU A 44 17.90 3.60 -3.89
CA LEU A 44 18.09 4.60 -2.83
C LEU A 44 19.09 5.68 -3.24
N LEU A 45 20.20 5.30 -3.85
CA LEU A 45 21.16 6.25 -4.42
C LEU A 45 20.50 7.14 -5.48
N TRP A 46 19.71 6.55 -6.38
CA TRP A 46 18.99 7.29 -7.41
C TRP A 46 17.99 8.28 -6.82
N LEU A 47 17.27 7.91 -5.76
CA LEU A 47 16.36 8.83 -5.04
C LEU A 47 17.10 9.99 -4.36
N GLN A 48 18.27 9.72 -3.78
CA GLN A 48 19.10 10.74 -3.13
C GLN A 48 19.68 11.73 -4.14
N LEU A 49 20.13 11.23 -5.29
CA LEU A 49 20.66 12.05 -6.39
C LEU A 49 19.56 12.77 -7.15
N GLY A 50 18.42 12.11 -7.32
CA GLY A 50 17.26 12.58 -8.05
C GLY A 50 16.40 13.56 -7.27
N GLN A 51 16.91 14.19 -6.20
CA GLN A 51 16.24 15.37 -5.66
C GLN A 51 16.26 16.45 -6.75
N PRO A 52 15.12 16.72 -7.41
CA PRO A 52 15.10 17.81 -8.35
C PRO A 52 15.30 19.07 -7.51
N GLY A 53 16.32 19.86 -7.84
CA GLY A 53 16.37 21.24 -7.37
C GLY A 53 15.02 21.90 -7.66
N ALA A 54 14.59 22.84 -6.82
CA ALA A 54 13.27 23.45 -6.91
C ALA A 54 12.93 23.82 -8.36
N VAL A 55 12.12 22.98 -9.01
CA VAL A 55 11.62 23.27 -10.35
C VAL A 55 10.53 24.30 -10.15
N ASP A 56 10.61 25.42 -10.85
CA ASP A 56 9.52 26.39 -10.85
C ASP A 56 8.32 25.73 -11.56
N LEU A 57 7.38 25.21 -10.77
CA LEU A 57 6.17 24.63 -11.31
C LEU A 57 5.34 25.74 -11.97
N PRO A 58 4.93 25.59 -13.24
CA PRO A 58 4.01 26.54 -13.86
C PRO A 58 2.69 26.60 -13.09
N LEU A 59 2.13 27.81 -12.95
CA LEU A 59 0.91 28.08 -12.17
C LEU A 59 -0.32 27.30 -12.64
N GLU A 60 -0.29 26.77 -13.86
CA GLU A 60 -1.38 25.98 -14.44
C GLU A 60 -1.43 24.53 -13.92
N LEU A 61 -0.32 23.97 -13.41
CA LEU A 61 -0.28 22.56 -12.96
C LEU A 61 -1.22 22.25 -11.79
N PRO A 62 -1.30 23.08 -10.74
CA PRO A 62 -2.29 22.90 -9.68
C PRO A 62 -3.73 22.89 -10.22
N TYR A 63 -4.03 23.76 -11.17
CA TYR A 63 -5.35 23.85 -11.77
C TYR A 63 -5.68 22.61 -12.61
N ILE A 64 -4.76 22.18 -13.49
CA ILE A 64 -4.90 20.95 -14.29
C ILE A 64 -5.10 19.73 -13.39
N ARG A 65 -4.33 19.64 -12.29
CA ARG A 65 -4.49 18.57 -11.30
C ARG A 65 -5.90 18.56 -10.69
N GLN A 66 -6.41 19.73 -10.28
CA GLN A 66 -7.75 19.84 -9.72
C GLN A 66 -8.83 19.46 -10.74
N GLN A 67 -8.67 19.85 -12.01
CA GLN A 67 -9.60 19.46 -13.08
C GLN A 67 -9.63 17.95 -13.28
N ILE A 68 -8.47 17.28 -13.34
CA ILE A 68 -8.39 15.82 -13.51
C ILE A 68 -9.01 15.09 -12.30
N ILE A 69 -8.72 15.54 -11.08
CA ILE A 69 -9.31 14.98 -9.85
C ILE A 69 -10.84 15.14 -9.87
N HIS A 70 -11.33 16.31 -10.26
CA HIS A 70 -12.77 16.56 -10.30
C HIS A 70 -13.47 15.69 -11.35
N GLN A 71 -12.88 15.55 -12.54
CA GLN A 71 -13.39 14.69 -13.61
C GLN A 71 -13.42 13.21 -13.22
N SER A 72 -12.38 12.71 -12.55
CA SER A 72 -12.36 11.31 -12.11
C SER A 72 -13.38 11.04 -11.00
N ILE A 73 -13.57 11.98 -10.07
CA ILE A 73 -14.59 11.87 -9.01
C ILE A 73 -16.01 11.96 -9.58
N SER A 74 -16.28 12.87 -10.51
CA SER A 74 -17.62 13.03 -11.10
C SER A 74 -18.00 11.85 -11.99
N SER A 75 -17.07 11.35 -12.81
CA SER A 75 -17.23 10.13 -13.58
C SER A 75 -17.53 8.92 -12.69
N THR A 76 -16.88 8.84 -11.52
CA THR A 76 -17.07 7.78 -10.54
C THR A 76 -18.42 7.89 -9.80
N LYS A 77 -18.89 9.11 -9.51
CA LYS A 77 -20.20 9.36 -8.86
C LYS A 77 -21.41 8.98 -9.72
N GLN A 78 -21.29 9.01 -11.05
CA GLN A 78 -22.38 8.61 -11.95
C GLN A 78 -22.54 7.09 -12.10
N ALA A 79 -21.55 6.29 -11.71
CA ALA A 79 -21.54 4.84 -11.97
C ALA A 79 -21.74 3.94 -10.74
N ARG A 80 -21.57 4.40 -9.49
CA ARG A 80 -21.73 3.54 -8.30
C ARG A 80 -22.22 4.32 -7.08
N GLY A 81 -23.36 3.90 -6.52
CA GLY A 81 -23.70 4.20 -5.14
C GLY A 81 -22.74 3.42 -4.23
N TYR A 82 -21.71 4.09 -3.71
CA TYR A 82 -20.75 3.46 -2.80
C TYR A 82 -21.37 3.34 -1.41
N ASN A 83 -21.33 2.13 -0.84
CA ASN A 83 -21.72 1.91 0.55
C ASN A 83 -20.61 2.45 1.48
N TYR A 84 -20.96 2.75 2.74
CA TYR A 84 -20.02 3.24 3.75
C TYR A 84 -18.75 2.37 3.86
N TRP A 85 -18.91 1.04 3.79
CA TRP A 85 -17.80 0.09 3.80
C TRP A 85 -16.86 0.19 2.60
N ASP A 86 -17.35 0.61 1.43
CA ASP A 86 -16.53 0.79 0.23
C ASP A 86 -15.68 2.06 0.35
N THR A 87 -16.24 3.11 0.94
CA THR A 87 -15.51 4.37 1.20
C THR A 87 -14.39 4.18 2.23
N GLN A 88 -14.62 3.35 3.26
CA GLN A 88 -13.58 3.01 4.24
C GLN A 88 -12.43 2.24 3.61
N LYS A 89 -12.70 1.32 2.68
CA LYS A 89 -11.64 0.58 1.97
C LYS A 89 -10.77 1.51 1.11
N LEU A 90 -11.39 2.43 0.37
CA LEU A 90 -10.70 3.41 -0.46
C LEU A 90 -9.79 4.35 0.37
N ALA A 91 -10.22 4.75 1.56
CA ALA A 91 -9.42 5.60 2.45
C ALA A 91 -8.13 4.91 2.94
N TRP A 92 -8.12 3.57 2.98
CA TRP A 92 -6.97 2.78 3.44
C TRP A 92 -6.05 2.33 2.29
N GLU A 93 -6.45 2.47 1.02
CA GLU A 93 -5.61 2.08 -0.13
C GLU A 93 -4.22 2.72 -0.12
N PRO A 94 -4.05 4.05 0.11
CA PRO A 94 -2.72 4.66 0.11
C PRO A 94 -1.80 4.09 1.20
N ALA A 95 -2.37 3.75 2.36
CA ALA A 95 -1.63 3.14 3.46
C ALA A 95 -1.22 1.69 3.14
N LEU A 96 -2.11 0.92 2.51
CA LEU A 96 -1.84 -0.45 2.05
C LEU A 96 -0.80 -0.48 0.92
N LEU A 97 -0.88 0.48 -0.02
CA LEU A 97 0.12 0.66 -1.07
C LEU A 97 1.48 1.04 -0.47
N GLY A 98 1.53 1.96 0.50
CA GLY A 98 2.77 2.28 1.20
C GLY A 98 3.37 1.09 1.95
N ALA A 99 2.52 0.22 2.52
CA ALA A 99 2.96 -0.98 3.21
C ALA A 99 3.60 -2.02 2.27
N SER A 100 3.22 -2.08 1.00
CA SER A 100 3.85 -3.02 0.05
C SER A 100 5.31 -2.66 -0.28
N TYR A 101 5.72 -1.40 -0.06
CA TYR A 101 7.11 -0.95 -0.20
C TYR A 101 7.98 -1.22 1.03
N LEU A 102 7.40 -1.66 2.16
CA LEU A 102 8.17 -2.04 3.33
C LEU A 102 8.70 -3.48 3.17
N PRO A 103 10.03 -3.69 3.23
CA PRO A 103 10.60 -5.03 3.09
C PRO A 103 10.12 -5.94 4.24
N GLY A 104 9.44 -7.04 3.89
CA GLY A 104 8.95 -8.04 4.84
C GLY A 104 7.42 -8.14 4.96
N ILE A 105 6.65 -7.17 4.46
CA ILE A 105 5.17 -7.22 4.54
C ILE A 105 4.57 -8.26 3.58
N GLY A 106 5.28 -8.64 2.50
CA GLY A 106 4.90 -9.77 1.65
C GLY A 106 4.86 -11.13 2.37
N LEU A 107 5.51 -11.25 3.54
CA LEU A 107 5.44 -12.46 4.37
C LEU A 107 4.13 -12.55 5.15
N LEU A 108 3.41 -11.43 5.37
CA LEU A 108 2.12 -11.44 6.07
C LEU A 108 1.01 -12.06 5.21
N SER A 109 1.04 -11.86 3.88
CA SER A 109 0.08 -12.53 2.98
C SER A 109 0.29 -14.04 2.92
N GLU A 110 1.53 -14.53 2.98
CA GLU A 110 1.84 -15.96 3.05
C GLU A 110 1.48 -16.57 4.42
N LEU A 111 1.63 -15.81 5.50
CA LEU A 111 1.15 -16.21 6.83
C LEU A 111 -0.37 -16.23 6.93
N SER A 112 -1.10 -15.41 6.15
CA SER A 112 -2.57 -15.41 6.16
C SER A 112 -3.14 -16.74 5.65
N GLN A 113 -2.51 -17.35 4.66
CA GLN A 113 -2.97 -18.62 4.07
C GLN A 113 -2.67 -19.83 4.97
N SER A 114 -1.61 -19.76 5.79
CA SER A 114 -1.19 -20.86 6.67
C SER A 114 -1.72 -20.75 8.12
N THR A 115 -2.18 -19.56 8.55
CA THR A 115 -2.56 -19.30 9.95
C THR A 115 -4.07 -19.05 10.14
N LEU A 116 -4.87 -19.05 9.06
CA LEU A 116 -6.33 -18.79 9.10
C LEU A 116 -7.12 -19.78 9.98
N HIS A 117 -6.65 -21.01 10.15
CA HIS A 117 -7.32 -22.01 11.00
C HIS A 117 -6.96 -21.94 12.50
N GLN A 118 -6.01 -21.07 12.90
CA GLN A 118 -5.61 -20.91 14.31
C GLN A 118 -5.91 -19.52 14.90
N ILE A 119 -6.72 -18.70 14.22
CA ILE A 119 -7.28 -17.47 14.81
C ILE A 119 -8.65 -17.73 15.48
N PRO A 120 -8.74 -18.59 16.51
CA PRO A 120 -9.76 -18.38 17.53
C PRO A 120 -9.11 -18.32 18.91
N ARG A 121 -8.99 -17.10 19.45
CA ARG A 121 -9.13 -16.75 20.90
C ARG A 121 -8.64 -15.35 21.29
N LEU A 122 -7.93 -14.63 20.41
CA LEU A 122 -7.56 -13.23 20.71
C LEU A 122 -8.67 -12.23 20.38
N ILE A 123 -9.55 -12.54 19.41
CA ILE A 123 -10.67 -11.65 19.03
C ILE A 123 -11.82 -11.69 20.06
N SER A 124 -11.93 -12.75 20.87
CA SER A 124 -12.97 -12.81 21.93
C SER A 124 -12.70 -11.89 23.12
N GLY A 125 -11.45 -11.43 23.31
CA GLY A 125 -11.07 -10.56 24.43
C GLY A 125 -11.46 -9.08 24.26
N THR A 126 -11.60 -8.62 23.01
CA THR A 126 -11.89 -7.19 22.73
C THR A 126 -13.38 -6.89 22.58
N ILE A 127 -14.21 -7.90 22.32
CA ILE A 127 -15.67 -7.71 22.14
C ILE A 127 -16.38 -7.45 23.49
N THR A 128 -15.82 -7.88 24.62
CA THR A 128 -16.44 -7.66 25.95
C THR A 128 -16.29 -6.23 26.46
N PHE A 129 -15.29 -5.47 26.01
CA PHE A 129 -15.15 -4.06 26.39
C PHE A 129 -16.10 -3.14 25.60
N ALA A 130 -16.38 -3.45 24.33
CA ALA A 130 -17.28 -2.64 23.51
C ALA A 130 -18.75 -2.69 24.00
N ARG A 131 -19.20 -3.82 24.59
CA ARG A 131 -20.57 -3.94 25.13
C ARG A 131 -20.81 -3.12 26.40
N ARG A 132 -19.75 -2.65 27.09
CA ARG A 132 -19.87 -1.85 28.32
C ARG A 132 -20.01 -0.35 28.07
N LEU A 133 -19.64 0.13 26.88
CA LEU A 133 -19.76 1.55 26.51
C LEU A 133 -21.08 1.90 25.80
N ILE A 134 -21.84 0.91 25.32
CA ILE A 134 -23.03 1.13 24.46
C ILE A 134 -24.35 1.04 25.24
N SER A 135 -24.35 0.65 26.53
CA SER A 135 -25.58 0.61 27.34
C SER A 135 -25.52 1.64 28.47
N PRO A 136 -26.13 2.84 28.32
CA PRO A 136 -26.48 3.62 29.49
C PRO A 136 -27.55 2.82 30.25
N ARG A 137 -27.21 2.42 31.48
CA ARG A 137 -28.19 1.94 32.46
C ARG A 137 -29.21 3.07 32.65
N GLY A 138 -30.41 2.90 32.09
CA GLY A 138 -31.57 3.67 32.50
C GLY A 138 -31.86 3.33 33.96
N ASP A 139 -31.50 4.26 34.85
CA ASP A 139 -31.73 4.17 36.28
C ASP A 139 -33.24 4.33 36.53
N LYS A 140 -33.92 3.21 36.83
CA LYS A 140 -35.26 3.23 37.40
C LYS A 140 -35.13 3.23 38.92
N LYS A 141 -35.35 4.39 39.55
CA LYS A 141 -35.80 4.54 40.95
C LYS A 141 -36.76 5.74 41.00
N GLY A 142 -38.07 5.51 41.08
CA GLY A 142 -38.85 5.51 42.33
C GLY A 142 -39.67 6.81 42.33
N GLY A 143 -41.00 6.84 42.39
CA GLY A 143 -41.88 6.28 43.41
C GLY A 143 -42.54 7.43 44.18
N LEU A 144 -43.88 7.51 44.12
CA LEU A 144 -44.82 8.31 44.92
C LEU A 144 -44.80 9.85 44.83
N ARG A 145 -45.86 10.39 44.19
CA ARG A 145 -46.92 11.15 44.86
C ARG A 145 -48.23 11.01 44.07
#